data_AF-A0A358CWR3-F1
#
_entry.id   AF-A0A358CWR3-F1
#
_cell.length_a   1.000
_cell.length_b   1.000
_cell.length_c   1.000
_cell.angle_alpha   90.00
_cell.angle_beta   90.00
_cell.angle_gamma   90.00
#
_symmetry.space_group_name_H-M   'P 1'
#
loop_
_entity.id
_entity.type
_entity.pdbx_description
1 polymer ?
#
loop_
_entity_poly.entity_id
_entity_poly.type
_entity_poly.pdbx_seq_one_letter_code
_entity_poly.pdbx_strand_id
1 'polypeptide(L)'
;MDALLLLLRWMHILGAVLLVGGLCFSRFALLPALADTEEDSREKLQESIQRKWMPWVIIAITLLLVSGLANFLLFNSTVQSQGWGDGEWMKQTSYHAIFGVKFLLALVVFYFASGLVGRDSGTAWIRSDRARWLGLTLGLAVAIIILSGQLRNLHTGPNQSFGAELGVALGVDFVPNDTAEENRYKSTEAGSAFREQATTDIPDESADRIGVE
;
A
#
# COMPACT_ATOMS: atom_id res chain seq x y z
N MET A 1 5.31 -14.60 -7.04
CA MET A 1 5.39 -14.35 -5.58
C MET A 1 4.93 -15.61 -4.88
N ASP A 2 5.74 -16.14 -3.97
CA ASP A 2 5.38 -17.34 -3.22
C ASP A 2 4.11 -17.07 -2.41
N ALA A 3 3.07 -17.89 -2.61
CA ALA A 3 1.76 -17.72 -1.96
C ALA A 3 1.88 -17.64 -0.42
N LEU A 4 2.89 -18.31 0.14
CA LEU A 4 3.25 -18.27 1.56
C LEU A 4 3.62 -16.85 2.03
N LEU A 5 4.44 -16.10 1.29
CA LEU A 5 4.85 -14.74 1.66
C LEU A 5 3.66 -13.78 1.65
N LEU A 6 2.74 -13.96 0.69
CA LEU A 6 1.51 -13.19 0.63
C LEU A 6 0.61 -13.48 1.83
N LEU A 7 0.42 -14.75 2.17
CA LEU A 7 -0.37 -15.18 3.33
C LEU A 7 0.20 -14.62 4.64
N LEU A 8 1.50 -14.74 4.86
CA LEU A 8 2.17 -14.20 6.05
C LEU A 8 1.96 -12.69 6.18
N ARG A 9 2.04 -11.97 5.06
CA ARG A 9 1.78 -10.52 5.03
C ARG A 9 0.35 -10.19 5.41
N TRP A 10 -0.63 -10.93 4.89
CA TRP A 10 -2.04 -10.73 5.26
C TRP A 10 -2.29 -11.02 6.73
N MET A 11 -1.77 -12.14 7.25
CA MET A 11 -1.86 -12.48 8.68
C MET A 11 -1.27 -11.38 9.56
N HIS A 12 -0.13 -10.82 9.16
CA HIS A 12 0.51 -9.71 9.88
C HIS A 12 -0.37 -8.45 9.88
N ILE A 13 -0.90 -8.06 8.72
CA ILE A 13 -1.76 -6.88 8.59
C ILE A 13 -3.05 -7.06 9.39
N LEU A 14 -3.68 -8.23 9.32
CA LEU A 14 -4.91 -8.52 10.08
C LEU A 14 -4.66 -8.43 11.60
N GLY A 15 -3.55 -8.99 12.09
CA GLY A 15 -3.18 -8.86 13.50
C GLY A 15 -2.96 -7.40 13.93
N ALA A 16 -2.28 -6.62 13.09
CA ALA A 16 -2.04 -5.20 13.35
C ALA A 16 -3.35 -4.40 13.38
N VAL A 17 -4.23 -4.61 12.40
CA VAL A 17 -5.53 -3.94 12.31
C VAL A 17 -6.40 -4.29 13.52
N LEU A 18 -6.43 -5.55 13.94
CA LEU A 18 -7.23 -5.97 15.10
C LEU A 18 -6.76 -5.28 16.39
N LEU A 19 -5.44 -5.25 16.66
CA LEU A 19 -4.90 -4.64 17.87
C LEU A 19 -5.04 -3.12 17.85
N VAL A 20 -4.60 -2.45 16.78
CA VAL A 20 -4.64 -1.00 16.69
C VAL A 20 -6.08 -0.50 16.64
N GLY A 21 -6.96 -1.19 15.91
CA GLY A 21 -8.39 -0.92 15.89
C GLY A 21 -9.03 -1.07 17.27
N GLY A 22 -8.69 -2.14 18.00
CA GLY A 22 -9.14 -2.35 19.38
C GLY A 22 -8.66 -1.27 20.35
N LEU A 23 -7.42 -0.80 20.22
CA LEU A 23 -6.87 0.30 21.01
C LEU A 23 -7.58 1.62 20.70
N CYS A 24 -7.79 1.94 19.42
CA CYS A 24 -8.56 3.11 18.99
C CYS A 24 -9.99 3.08 19.54
N PHE A 25 -10.70 1.97 19.36
CA PHE A 25 -12.05 1.78 19.89
C PHE A 25 -12.08 1.97 21.41
N SER A 26 -11.13 1.36 22.12
CA SER A 26 -11.04 1.48 23.57
C SER A 26 -10.82 2.93 24.02
N ARG A 27 -9.98 3.68 23.30
CA ARG A 27 -9.59 5.05 23.67
C ARG A 27 -10.65 6.09 23.33
N PHE A 28 -11.34 5.95 22.21
CA PHE A 28 -12.23 6.98 21.67
C PHE A 28 -13.72 6.66 21.76
N ALA A 29 -14.10 5.39 21.87
CA ALA A 29 -15.50 4.99 21.99
C ALA A 29 -15.79 4.43 23.40
N LEU A 30 -15.04 3.43 23.84
CA LEU A 30 -15.33 2.72 25.09
C LEU A 30 -15.10 3.59 26.32
N LEU A 31 -13.93 4.22 26.46
CA LEU A 31 -13.63 5.07 27.61
C LEU A 31 -14.61 6.25 27.76
N PRO A 32 -14.91 7.03 26.70
CA PRO A 32 -15.89 8.11 26.80
C PRO A 32 -17.30 7.62 27.12
N ALA A 33 -17.77 6.53 26.49
CA ALA A 33 -19.11 5.99 26.75
C ALA A 33 -19.32 5.52 28.20
N LEU A 34 -18.24 5.11 28.87
CA LEU A 34 -18.28 4.68 30.25
C LEU A 34 -18.23 5.83 31.26
N ALA A 35 -17.80 7.03 30.84
CA ALA A 35 -17.65 8.19 31.73
C ALA A 35 -18.98 8.60 32.38
N ASP A 36 -20.10 8.40 31.67
CA ASP A 36 -21.45 8.79 32.13
C ASP A 36 -22.17 7.66 32.89
N THR A 37 -21.54 6.50 33.05
CA THR A 37 -22.12 5.32 33.74
C THR A 37 -21.70 5.26 35.20
N GLU A 38 -22.60 4.79 36.07
CA GLU A 38 -22.33 4.49 37.49
C GLU A 38 -21.16 3.48 37.65
N GLU A 39 -20.34 3.67 38.69
CA GLU A 39 -19.06 2.95 38.86
C GLU A 39 -19.22 1.42 38.91
N ASP A 40 -20.19 0.91 39.68
CA ASP A 40 -20.39 -0.54 39.83
C ASP A 40 -20.87 -1.20 38.52
N SER A 41 -21.70 -0.50 37.74
CA SER A 41 -22.13 -0.95 36.41
C SER A 41 -20.99 -0.85 35.38
N ARG A 42 -20.18 0.19 35.47
CA ARG A 42 -19.00 0.42 34.62
C ARG A 42 -17.98 -0.70 34.79
N GLU A 43 -17.64 -1.08 36.01
CA GLU A 43 -16.65 -2.12 36.29
C GLU A 43 -17.09 -3.48 35.75
N LYS A 44 -18.34 -3.88 36.01
CA LYS A 44 -18.92 -5.14 35.51
C LYS A 44 -18.92 -5.20 33.98
N LEU A 45 -19.30 -4.12 33.31
CA LEU A 45 -19.32 -4.05 31.85
C LEU A 45 -17.90 -4.14 31.27
N GLN A 46 -16.96 -3.38 31.84
CA GLN A 46 -15.54 -3.43 31.43
C GLN A 46 -14.94 -4.82 31.60
N GLU A 47 -15.20 -5.49 32.73
CA GLU A 47 -14.71 -6.84 33.00
C GLU A 47 -15.27 -7.84 31.97
N SER A 48 -16.57 -7.76 31.67
CA SER A 48 -17.23 -8.60 30.66
C SER A 48 -16.60 -8.43 29.28
N ILE A 49 -16.36 -7.18 28.87
CA ILE A 49 -15.76 -6.84 27.57
C ILE A 49 -14.32 -7.35 27.51
N GLN A 50 -13.52 -7.07 28.54
CA GLN A 50 -12.12 -7.49 28.61
C GLN A 50 -11.99 -9.01 28.55
N ARG A 51 -12.85 -9.76 29.26
CA ARG A 51 -12.86 -11.23 29.22
C ARG A 51 -13.11 -11.79 27.82
N LYS A 52 -14.02 -11.18 27.06
CA LYS A 52 -14.32 -11.59 25.68
C LYS A 52 -13.24 -11.13 24.70
N TRP A 53 -12.61 -9.99 24.96
CA TRP A 53 -11.61 -9.38 24.09
C TRP A 53 -10.20 -10.00 24.26
N MET A 54 -9.86 -10.46 25.46
CA MET A 54 -8.56 -11.06 25.77
C MET A 54 -8.09 -12.15 24.79
N PRO A 55 -8.88 -13.18 24.43
CA PRO A 55 -8.42 -14.20 23.48
C PRO A 55 -8.10 -13.60 22.10
N TRP A 56 -8.86 -12.60 21.64
CA TRP A 56 -8.59 -11.90 20.38
C TRP A 56 -7.27 -11.14 20.41
N VAL A 57 -6.94 -10.50 21.53
CA VAL A 57 -5.64 -9.83 21.73
C VAL A 57 -4.50 -10.84 21.66
N ILE A 58 -4.62 -11.96 22.37
CA ILE A 58 -3.60 -13.02 22.37
C ILE A 58 -3.41 -13.58 20.95
N ILE A 59 -4.50 -13.87 20.23
CA ILE A 59 -4.44 -14.36 18.84
C ILE A 59 -3.75 -13.34 17.94
N ALA A 60 -4.09 -12.06 18.03
CA ALA A 60 -3.51 -11.03 17.19
C ALA A 60 -2.02 -10.78 17.48
N ILE A 61 -1.61 -10.76 18.75
CA ILE A 61 -0.19 -10.68 19.14
C ILE A 61 0.56 -11.90 18.60
N THR A 62 -0.01 -13.09 18.77
CA THR A 62 0.60 -14.35 18.27
C THR A 62 0.75 -14.32 16.76
N LEU A 63 -0.29 -13.90 16.02
CA LEU A 63 -0.23 -13.73 14.57
C LEU A 63 0.87 -12.75 14.16
N LEU A 64 1.00 -11.61 14.85
CA LEU A 64 2.03 -10.61 14.56
C LEU A 64 3.44 -11.13 14.80
N LEU A 65 3.66 -11.84 15.91
CA LEU A 65 4.95 -12.42 16.27
C LEU A 65 5.35 -13.53 15.28
N VAL A 66 4.46 -14.49 15.02
CA VAL A 66 4.75 -15.62 14.11
C VAL A 66 4.96 -15.12 12.69
N SER A 67 4.07 -14.28 12.17
CA SER A 67 4.20 -13.75 10.81
C SER A 67 5.41 -12.82 10.65
N GLY A 68 5.68 -11.98 11.65
CA GLY A 68 6.81 -11.06 11.64
C GLY A 68 8.15 -11.81 11.67
N LEU A 69 8.26 -12.83 12.53
CA LEU A 69 9.45 -13.66 12.64
C LEU A 69 9.67 -14.51 11.38
N ALA A 70 8.61 -15.17 10.87
CA ALA A 70 8.70 -15.96 9.65
C ALA A 70 9.15 -15.11 8.45
N ASN A 71 8.57 -13.91 8.29
CA ASN A 71 8.96 -12.99 7.22
C ASN A 71 10.42 -12.53 7.36
N PHE A 72 10.88 -12.23 8.58
CA PHE A 72 12.27 -11.87 8.83
C PHE A 72 13.24 -13.00 8.48
N LEU A 73 12.95 -14.24 8.90
CA LEU A 73 13.81 -15.40 8.63
C LEU A 73 13.87 -15.73 7.14
N LEU A 74 12.73 -15.73 6.45
CA LEU A 74 12.66 -15.98 5.01
C LEU A 74 13.39 -14.90 4.21
N PHE A 75 13.25 -13.63 4.60
CA PHE A 75 13.97 -12.54 3.96
C PHE A 75 15.49 -12.67 4.15
N ASN A 76 15.93 -12.97 5.37
CA ASN A 76 17.36 -13.15 5.67
C ASN A 76 17.96 -14.35 4.93
N SER A 77 17.26 -15.48 4.85
CA SER A 77 17.73 -16.66 4.10
C SER A 77 17.79 -16.41 2.59
N THR A 78 16.84 -15.66 2.03
CA THR A 78 16.83 -15.29 0.61
C THR A 78 17.99 -14.37 0.25
N VAL A 79 18.31 -13.41 1.12
CA VAL A 79 19.46 -12.51 0.92
C VAL A 79 20.78 -13.28 1.00
N GLN A 80 20.90 -14.22 1.94
CA GLN A 80 22.10 -15.05 2.09
C GLN A 80 22.29 -15.99 0.88
N SER A 81 21.21 -16.52 0.30
CA SER A 81 21.30 -17.48 -0.81
C SER A 81 21.51 -16.82 -2.17
N GLN A 82 21.02 -15.60 -2.38
CA GLN A 82 21.13 -14.89 -3.67
C GLN A 82 22.44 -14.12 -3.85
N GLY A 83 23.37 -14.17 -2.88
CA GLY A 83 24.70 -13.57 -3.03
C GLY A 83 24.68 -12.04 -3.23
N TRP A 84 23.69 -11.34 -2.66
CA TRP A 84 23.60 -9.88 -2.70
C TRP A 84 24.73 -9.28 -1.84
N GLY A 85 25.95 -9.28 -2.40
CA GLY A 85 27.19 -8.64 -1.95
C GLY A 85 27.39 -8.58 -0.44
N ASP A 86 27.86 -9.67 0.20
CA ASP A 86 28.35 -9.74 1.59
C ASP A 86 27.55 -8.97 2.67
N GLY A 87 26.27 -8.67 2.42
CA GLY A 87 25.45 -7.80 3.29
C GLY A 87 25.89 -6.32 3.33
N GLU A 88 26.69 -5.84 2.38
CA GLU A 88 27.24 -4.47 2.39
C GLU A 88 26.13 -3.41 2.24
N TRP A 89 25.16 -3.64 1.36
CA TRP A 89 23.99 -2.75 1.18
C TRP A 89 23.12 -2.66 2.45
N MET A 90 23.00 -3.75 3.21
CA MET A 90 22.30 -3.75 4.51
C MET A 90 23.04 -2.99 5.60
N LYS A 91 24.38 -3.03 5.58
CA LYS A 91 25.24 -2.23 6.46
C LYS A 91 25.11 -0.74 6.13
N GLN A 92 25.11 -0.38 4.84
CA GLN A 92 25.02 1.01 4.41
C GLN A 92 23.67 1.66 4.76
N THR A 93 22.55 0.94 4.70
CA THR A 93 21.22 1.51 4.95
C THR A 93 20.73 1.39 6.40
N SER A 94 21.55 0.83 7.32
CA SER A 94 21.17 0.57 8.73
C SER A 94 19.85 -0.18 8.91
N TYR A 95 19.45 -0.99 7.92
CA TYR A 95 18.13 -1.64 7.85
C TYR A 95 17.84 -2.49 9.10
N HIS A 96 18.83 -3.28 9.53
CA HIS A 96 18.74 -4.15 10.70
C HIS A 96 18.52 -3.38 12.00
N ALA A 97 19.15 -2.21 12.14
CA ALA A 97 19.00 -1.38 13.33
C ALA A 97 17.58 -0.81 13.41
N ILE A 98 17.07 -0.26 12.31
CA ILE A 98 15.71 0.31 12.27
C ILE A 98 14.65 -0.80 12.44
N PHE A 99 14.85 -1.97 11.82
CA PHE A 99 14.00 -3.14 12.05
C PHE A 99 14.03 -3.59 13.51
N GLY A 100 15.21 -3.68 14.13
CA GLY A 100 15.39 -4.04 15.53
C GLY A 100 14.68 -3.07 16.47
N VAL A 101 14.80 -1.76 16.23
CA VAL A 101 14.08 -0.72 16.97
C VAL A 101 12.56 -0.88 16.84
N LYS A 102 12.07 -1.11 15.62
CA LYS A 102 10.64 -1.37 15.37
C LYS A 102 10.15 -2.61 16.13
N PHE A 103 10.94 -3.69 16.09
CA PHE A 103 10.61 -4.93 16.79
C PHE A 103 10.57 -4.73 18.30
N LEU A 104 11.55 -4.04 18.88
CA LEU A 104 11.59 -3.72 20.30
C LEU A 104 10.39 -2.85 20.72
N LEU A 105 10.06 -1.83 19.93
CA LEU A 105 8.86 -1.02 20.14
C LEU A 105 7.59 -1.87 20.09
N ALA A 106 7.49 -2.83 19.17
CA ALA A 106 6.34 -3.73 19.08
C ALA A 106 6.20 -4.60 20.35
N LEU A 107 7.31 -5.12 20.89
CA LEU A 107 7.29 -5.86 22.16
C LEU A 107 6.80 -4.98 23.32
N VAL A 108 7.24 -3.71 23.39
CA VAL A 108 6.76 -2.75 24.40
C VAL A 108 5.25 -2.51 24.25
N VAL A 109 4.76 -2.34 23.01
CA VAL A 109 3.31 -2.19 22.73
C VAL A 109 2.54 -3.44 23.15
N PHE A 110 3.04 -4.64 22.83
CA PHE A 110 2.39 -5.89 23.22
C PHE A 110 2.35 -6.07 24.73
N TYR A 111 3.43 -5.73 25.43
CA TYR A 111 3.48 -5.75 26.90
C TYR A 111 2.39 -4.84 27.51
N PHE A 112 2.29 -3.59 27.04
CA PHE A 112 1.25 -2.68 27.53
C PHE A 112 -0.16 -3.09 27.12
N ALA A 113 -0.36 -3.54 25.88
CA ALA A 113 -1.66 -4.04 25.42
C ALA A 113 -2.12 -5.25 26.25
N SER A 114 -1.22 -6.18 26.56
CA SER A 114 -1.49 -7.30 27.45
C SER A 114 -1.76 -6.84 28.89
N GLY A 115 -1.03 -5.85 29.42
CA GLY A 115 -1.29 -5.29 30.75
C GLY A 115 -2.62 -4.56 30.87
N LEU A 116 -3.05 -3.88 29.81
CA LEU A 116 -4.33 -3.16 29.73
C LEU A 116 -5.54 -4.09 29.72
N VAL A 117 -5.38 -5.30 29.19
CA VAL A 117 -6.46 -6.31 29.05
C VAL A 117 -6.36 -7.42 30.09
N GLY A 118 -5.16 -7.69 30.62
CA GLY A 118 -4.86 -8.71 31.61
C GLY A 118 -5.37 -8.38 33.02
N ARG A 119 -5.36 -9.41 33.88
CA ARG A 119 -5.88 -9.34 35.26
C ARG A 119 -4.80 -9.37 36.34
N ASP A 120 -3.53 -9.47 35.95
CA ASP A 120 -2.44 -9.64 36.90
C ASP A 120 -2.26 -8.41 37.81
N SER A 121 -1.90 -8.68 39.08
CA SER A 121 -1.64 -7.65 40.09
C SER A 121 -0.43 -6.78 39.73
N GLY A 122 0.57 -7.35 39.06
CA GLY A 122 1.79 -6.64 38.63
C GLY A 122 1.55 -5.53 37.60
N THR A 123 0.40 -5.54 36.91
CA THR A 123 0.00 -4.52 35.91
C THR A 123 -1.15 -3.64 36.41
N ALA A 124 -1.50 -3.70 37.70
CA ALA A 124 -2.59 -2.90 38.26
C ALA A 124 -2.35 -1.38 38.12
N TRP A 125 -1.10 -0.93 38.17
CA TRP A 125 -0.69 0.47 37.98
C TRP A 125 -0.96 1.00 36.56
N ILE A 126 -0.99 0.12 35.55
CA ILE A 126 -1.39 0.49 34.18
C ILE A 126 -2.89 0.76 34.15
N ARG A 127 -3.66 0.05 34.99
CA ARG A 127 -5.12 0.12 35.06
C ARG A 127 -5.65 1.21 35.97
N SER A 128 -4.83 1.81 36.84
CA SER A 128 -5.25 3.00 37.59
C SER A 128 -5.37 4.24 36.69
N ASP A 129 -4.51 4.35 35.69
CA ASP A 129 -4.46 5.47 34.74
C ASP A 129 -4.73 5.01 33.28
N ARG A 130 -5.76 4.17 33.08
CA ARG A 130 -6.03 3.50 31.79
C ARG A 130 -6.00 4.45 30.59
N ALA A 131 -6.57 5.65 30.70
CA ALA A 131 -6.64 6.61 29.61
C ALA A 131 -5.25 7.07 29.12
N ARG A 132 -4.31 7.27 30.05
CA ARG A 132 -2.92 7.67 29.75
C ARG A 132 -2.17 6.52 29.09
N TRP A 133 -2.23 5.33 29.67
CA TRP A 133 -1.54 4.14 29.15
C TRP A 133 -2.11 3.66 27.81
N LEU A 134 -3.42 3.74 27.61
CA LEU A 134 -4.04 3.50 26.31
C LEU A 134 -3.55 4.51 25.26
N GLY A 135 -3.51 5.80 25.61
CA GLY A 135 -3.00 6.84 24.71
C GLY A 135 -1.54 6.62 24.34
N LEU A 136 -0.69 6.31 25.32
CA LEU A 136 0.72 6.00 25.10
C LEU A 136 0.90 4.78 24.19
N THR A 137 0.22 3.67 24.51
CA THR A 137 0.30 2.42 23.74
C THR A 137 -0.15 2.63 22.29
N LEU A 138 -1.24 3.39 22.10
CA LEU A 138 -1.74 3.75 20.78
C LEU A 138 -0.74 4.64 20.02
N GLY A 139 -0.14 5.63 20.69
CA GLY A 139 0.90 6.48 20.12
C GLY A 139 2.12 5.68 19.65
N LEU A 140 2.60 4.73 20.46
CA LEU A 140 3.69 3.83 20.06
C LEU A 140 3.29 2.95 18.87
N ALA A 141 2.07 2.42 18.86
CA ALA A 141 1.58 1.61 17.74
C ALA A 141 1.52 2.42 16.43
N VAL A 142 1.10 3.67 16.49
CA VAL A 142 1.11 4.58 15.33
C VAL A 142 2.55 4.88 14.89
N ALA A 143 3.47 5.13 15.82
CA ALA A 143 4.88 5.32 15.51
C ALA A 143 5.48 4.10 14.78
N ILE A 144 5.13 2.88 15.17
CA ILE A 144 5.53 1.64 14.48
C ILE A 144 5.00 1.60 13.04
N ILE A 145 3.76 2.04 12.80
CA ILE A 145 3.17 2.11 11.45
C ILE A 145 3.94 3.11 10.58
N ILE A 146 4.25 4.29 11.11
CA ILE A 146 5.04 5.32 10.42
C ILE A 146 6.44 4.79 10.07
N LEU A 147 7.13 4.17 11.04
CA LEU A 147 8.43 3.52 10.82
C LEU A 147 8.33 2.41 9.75
N SER A 148 7.22 1.68 9.72
CA SER A 148 6.99 0.65 8.70
C SER A 148 6.82 1.23 7.30
N GLY A 149 6.17 2.39 7.17
CA GLY A 149 6.08 3.15 5.93
C GLY A 149 7.45 3.64 5.47
N GLN A 150 8.24 4.21 6.39
CA GLN A 150 9.57 4.71 6.08
C GLN A 150 10.51 3.59 5.60
N LEU A 151 10.53 2.45 6.29
CA LEU A 151 11.31 1.27 5.91
C LEU A 151 10.92 0.70 4.55
N ARG A 152 9.66 0.85 4.13
CA ARG A 152 9.21 0.45 2.80
C ARG A 152 9.81 1.35 1.73
N ASN A 153 9.79 2.67 1.96
CA ASN A 153 10.33 3.65 1.02
C ASN A 153 11.84 3.51 0.84
N LEU A 154 12.57 3.11 1.89
CA LEU A 154 14.02 2.86 1.80
C LEU A 154 14.37 1.56 1.03
N HIS A 155 13.43 0.62 0.93
CA HIS A 155 13.62 -0.65 0.22
C HIS A 155 13.25 -0.59 -1.25
N THR A 156 12.26 0.21 -1.61
CA THR A 156 12.04 0.56 -3.00
C THR A 156 13.10 1.60 -3.35
N GLY A 157 14.18 1.18 -4.02
CA GLY A 157 15.10 2.12 -4.66
C GLY A 157 14.32 3.11 -5.56
N PRO A 158 14.97 4.19 -6.07
CA PRO A 158 14.33 5.08 -7.03
C PRO A 158 13.60 4.22 -8.05
N ASN A 159 12.32 4.49 -8.33
CA ASN A 159 11.60 3.79 -9.40
C ASN A 159 12.56 3.77 -10.57
N GLN A 160 13.10 2.59 -10.91
CA GLN A 160 13.79 2.50 -12.17
C GLN A 160 12.68 2.83 -13.13
N SER A 161 12.76 4.01 -13.75
CA SER A 161 12.12 4.25 -15.02
C SER A 161 12.71 3.15 -15.89
N PHE A 162 12.06 1.98 -15.85
CA PHE A 162 12.29 0.93 -16.82
C PHE A 162 12.23 1.69 -18.11
N GLY A 163 13.38 1.73 -18.78
CA GLY A 163 13.63 2.70 -19.83
C GLY A 163 12.50 2.69 -20.84
N ALA A 164 12.47 3.74 -21.64
CA ALA A 164 11.64 3.95 -22.81
C ALA A 164 11.51 2.76 -23.81
N GLU A 165 11.90 1.53 -23.47
CA GLU A 165 11.90 0.34 -24.31
C GLU A 165 10.66 -0.56 -24.20
N LEU A 166 9.76 -0.39 -23.20
CA LEU A 166 8.53 -1.22 -23.13
C LEU A 166 7.21 -0.49 -22.88
N GLY A 167 7.25 0.84 -22.80
CA GLY A 167 6.06 1.68 -22.88
C GLY A 167 6.28 2.72 -23.96
N VAL A 168 5.28 2.94 -24.82
CA VAL A 168 5.28 4.09 -25.73
C VAL A 168 5.45 5.33 -24.88
N ALA A 169 6.65 5.92 -24.92
CA ALA A 169 6.88 7.22 -24.33
C ALA A 169 5.98 8.20 -25.09
N LEU A 170 5.01 8.80 -24.41
CA LEU A 170 4.47 10.09 -24.86
C LEU A 170 5.53 11.15 -24.57
N GLY A 171 6.67 11.02 -25.26
CA GLY A 171 7.59 12.11 -25.45
C GLY A 171 6.83 13.13 -26.27
N VAL A 172 6.63 14.32 -25.72
CA VAL A 172 6.43 15.50 -26.56
C VAL A 172 7.81 15.78 -27.17
N ASP A 173 8.21 14.91 -28.09
CA ASP A 173 9.37 15.14 -28.91
C ASP A 173 8.96 16.26 -29.87
N PHE A 174 9.43 17.46 -29.58
CA PHE A 174 9.44 18.54 -30.54
C PHE A 174 10.42 18.12 -31.65
N VAL A 175 9.94 17.30 -32.58
CA VAL A 175 10.62 17.02 -33.84
C VAL A 175 10.69 18.37 -34.56
N PRO A 176 11.89 18.89 -34.90
CA PRO A 176 11.97 20.03 -35.80
C PRO A 176 11.26 19.64 -37.09
N ASN A 177 10.17 20.34 -37.39
CA ASN A 177 9.32 20.14 -38.56
C ASN A 177 10.18 19.82 -39.78
N ASP A 178 10.22 18.55 -40.20
CA ASP A 178 10.82 18.19 -41.47
C ASP A 178 9.92 18.84 -42.53
N THR A 179 10.46 19.83 -43.23
CA THR A 179 9.78 20.61 -44.26
C THR A 179 9.17 19.76 -45.38
N ALA A 180 9.46 18.47 -45.43
CA ALA A 180 8.80 17.49 -46.28
C ALA A 180 7.36 17.12 -45.83
N GLU A 181 7.00 17.20 -44.54
CA GLU A 181 5.66 16.84 -44.07
C GLU A 181 4.64 17.99 -44.15
N GLU A 182 5.09 19.25 -44.15
CA GLU A 182 4.21 20.43 -44.24
C GLU A 182 3.43 20.50 -45.57
N ASN A 183 3.88 19.78 -46.60
CA ASN A 183 3.27 19.77 -47.92
C ASN A 183 2.45 18.52 -48.25
N ARG A 184 2.35 17.53 -47.36
CA ARG A 184 1.57 16.30 -47.64
C ARG A 184 0.07 16.58 -47.86
N TYR A 185 -0.44 17.67 -47.30
CA TYR A 185 -1.86 18.08 -47.42
C TYR A 185 -2.09 19.29 -48.35
N LYS A 186 -1.06 19.77 -49.06
CA LYS A 186 -1.17 20.92 -49.96
C LYS A 186 -1.31 20.55 -51.44
N SER A 187 -1.37 19.26 -51.80
CA SER A 187 -1.71 18.89 -53.18
C SER A 187 -3.22 19.04 -53.40
N THR A 188 -3.57 19.86 -54.39
CA THR A 188 -4.96 20.14 -54.84
C THR A 188 -5.67 18.90 -55.42
N GLU A 189 -5.00 17.74 -55.48
CA GLU A 189 -5.50 16.49 -56.05
C GLU A 189 -6.37 15.68 -55.09
N ALA A 190 -6.27 15.87 -53.77
CA ALA A 190 -7.06 15.07 -52.81
C ALA A 190 -8.58 15.37 -52.85
N GLY A 191 -9.00 16.43 -53.54
CA GLY A 191 -10.40 16.86 -53.66
C GLY A 191 -11.00 16.73 -55.05
N SER A 192 -10.27 16.28 -56.08
CA SER A 192 -10.79 16.18 -57.45
C SER A 192 -11.51 14.86 -57.75
N ALA A 193 -11.16 13.78 -57.04
CA ALA A 193 -11.76 12.45 -57.26
C ALA A 193 -13.27 12.38 -56.96
N PHE A 194 -13.79 13.29 -56.13
CA PHE A 194 -15.23 13.37 -55.81
C PHE A 194 -16.00 14.34 -56.72
N ARG A 195 -15.32 15.13 -57.56
CA ARG A 195 -15.97 16.10 -58.47
C ARG A 195 -16.37 15.47 -59.81
N GLU A 196 -15.63 14.47 -60.28
CA GLU A 196 -15.92 13.82 -61.58
C GLU A 196 -17.13 12.87 -61.55
N GLN A 197 -17.45 12.26 -60.40
CA GLN A 197 -18.58 11.33 -60.31
C GLN A 197 -19.96 12.02 -60.32
N ALA A 198 -20.02 13.34 -60.09
CA ALA A 198 -21.30 14.07 -60.10
C ALA A 198 -21.75 14.50 -61.51
N THR A 199 -20.88 14.37 -62.53
CA THR A 199 -21.19 14.79 -63.91
C THR A 199 -21.56 13.65 -64.85
N THR A 200 -21.51 12.38 -64.40
CA THR A 200 -21.72 11.20 -65.27
C THR A 200 -23.18 10.72 -65.37
N ASP A 201 -24.13 11.40 -64.70
CA ASP A 201 -25.56 11.04 -64.69
C ASP A 201 -26.44 12.08 -65.42
N ILE A 202 -25.96 12.63 -66.53
CA ILE A 202 -26.83 13.34 -67.49
C ILE A 202 -26.80 12.57 -68.81
N PRO A 203 -27.91 11.90 -69.21
CA PRO A 203 -27.98 11.22 -70.48
C PRO A 203 -28.34 12.26 -71.56
N ASP A 204 -27.46 12.49 -72.55
CA ASP A 204 -27.88 13.19 -73.76
C ASP A 204 -27.06 12.83 -75.00
N GLU A 205 -27.74 12.07 -75.87
CA GLU A 205 -28.03 12.37 -77.29
C GLU A 205 -26.93 12.87 -78.24
N SER A 206 -27.02 12.37 -79.48
CA SER A 206 -26.26 12.69 -80.70
C SER A 206 -24.90 11.98 -80.85
N ALA A 207 -24.87 10.80 -81.46
CA ALA A 207 -24.96 10.60 -82.91
C ALA A 207 -23.90 11.37 -83.70
N ASP A 208 -23.06 10.58 -84.35
CA ASP A 208 -22.64 10.79 -85.74
C ASP A 208 -21.79 12.04 -86.01
N ARG A 209 -20.48 11.82 -86.19
CA ARG A 209 -19.79 12.36 -87.38
C ARG A 209 -18.42 11.73 -87.64
N ILE A 210 -18.45 10.77 -88.59
CA ILE A 210 -17.63 10.67 -89.81
C ILE A 210 -16.09 10.82 -89.71
N GLY A 211 -15.39 9.70 -89.94
CA GLY A 211 -14.62 9.47 -91.18
C GLY A 211 -13.13 9.83 -91.21
N VAL A 212 -12.30 8.79 -91.36
CA VAL A 212 -11.08 8.82 -92.16
C VAL A 212 -11.41 8.07 -93.46
N GLU A 213 -11.22 8.80 -94.57
CA GLU A 213 -11.25 8.42 -95.99
C GLU A 213 -12.59 8.08 -96.67
#